data_AF-A0A2D7K3E9-F1
#
_entry.id   AF-A0A2D7K3E9-F1
#
_cell.length_a   1.000
_cell.length_b   1.000
_cell.length_c   1.000
_cell.angle_alpha   90.00
_cell.angle_beta   90.00
_cell.angle_gamma   90.00
#
_symmetry.space_group_name_H-M   'P 1'
#
loop_
_entity.id
_entity.type
_entity.pdbx_description
1 polymer ?
#
loop_
_entity_poly.entity_id
_entity_poly.type
_entity_poly.pdbx_seq_one_letter_code
_entity_poly.pdbx_strand_id
1 'polypeptide(L)' 'MDRPFSGSIVPMKYWQKEPNVKSVMIEIRRDLYMNEKTGTKSYNFNEIQKTISKIIKILAN' A
#
# COMPACT_ATOMS: atom_id res chain seq x y z
N MET A 1 -12.77 -3.90 -3.72
CA MET A 1 -11.67 -4.60 -3.03
C MET A 1 -11.09 -5.64 -3.99
N ASP A 2 -9.80 -5.93 -3.89
CA ASP A 2 -9.06 -6.90 -4.73
C ASP A 2 -9.15 -6.67 -6.25
N ARG A 3 -9.20 -5.39 -6.65
CA ARG A 3 -9.15 -4.96 -8.05
C ARG A 3 -8.29 -3.70 -8.14
N PRO A 4 -7.36 -3.61 -9.11
CA PRO A 4 -7.09 -4.57 -10.19
C PRO A 4 -6.37 -5.86 -9.76
N PHE A 5 -5.65 -5.85 -8.63
CA PHE A 5 -4.89 -7.01 -8.16
C PHE A 5 -5.50 -7.62 -6.90
N SER A 6 -5.46 -8.95 -6.83
CA SER A 6 -5.88 -9.73 -5.67
C SER A 6 -4.68 -10.39 -4.99
N GLY A 7 -4.73 -10.52 -3.67
CA GLY A 7 -3.69 -11.16 -2.87
C GLY A 7 -2.62 -10.18 -2.37
N SER A 8 -1.77 -10.64 -1.45
CA SER A 8 -0.65 -9.85 -0.95
C SER A 8 0.50 -10.76 -0.53
N ILE A 9 1.70 -10.20 -0.36
CA ILE A 9 2.90 -10.96 -0.04
C ILE A 9 2.90 -11.33 1.44
N VAL A 10 3.06 -12.62 1.72
CA VAL A 10 3.27 -13.17 3.07
C VAL A 10 4.67 -13.78 3.13
N PRO A 11 5.47 -13.55 4.19
CA PRO A 11 6.74 -14.25 4.34
C PRO A 11 6.56 -15.77 4.28
N MET A 12 7.37 -16.46 3.45
CA MET A 12 7.19 -17.90 3.17
C MET A 12 7.20 -18.79 4.42
N LYS A 13 7.90 -18.39 5.48
CA LYS A 13 7.89 -19.11 6.77
C LYS A 13 6.51 -19.16 7.43
N TYR A 14 5.62 -18.23 7.12
CA TYR A 14 4.30 -18.08 7.73
C TYR A 14 3.15 -18.41 6.76
N TRP A 15 3.41 -18.44 5.46
CA TRP A 15 2.39 -18.70 4.45
C TRP A 15 1.67 -20.03 4.70
N GLN A 16 0.34 -19.96 4.86
CA GLN A 16 -0.55 -21.09 5.17
C GLN A 16 -0.19 -21.89 6.43
N LYS A 17 0.70 -21.36 7.28
CA LYS A 17 1.21 -22.06 8.47
C LYS A 17 0.86 -21.33 9.76
N GLU A 18 0.78 -20.00 9.72
CA GLU A 18 0.53 -19.19 10.91
C GLU A 18 -0.73 -18.33 10.72
N PRO A 19 -1.89 -18.71 11.29
CA PRO A 19 -3.14 -17.97 11.13
C PRO A 19 -3.10 -16.57 11.74
N ASN A 20 -2.18 -16.31 12.67
CA ASN A 20 -2.01 -15.00 13.29
C ASN A 20 -1.22 -14.01 12.42
N VAL A 21 -0.58 -14.47 11.33
CA VAL A 21 0.08 -13.58 10.38
C VAL A 21 -0.93 -13.12 9.33
N LYS A 22 -1.27 -11.83 9.35
CA LYS A 22 -2.12 -11.16 8.36
C LYS A 22 -1.27 -10.36 7.38
N SER A 23 -1.78 -10.18 6.17
CA SER A 23 -1.12 -9.40 5.12
C SER A 23 -2.16 -8.59 4.36
N VAL A 24 -1.77 -7.38 3.94
CA VAL A 24 -2.62 -6.46 3.18
C VAL A 24 -1.76 -5.75 2.14
N MET A 25 -2.29 -5.61 0.93
CA MET A 25 -1.69 -4.82 -0.15
C MET A 25 -2.47 -3.52 -0.31
N ILE A 26 -1.75 -2.40 -0.37
CA ILE A 26 -2.33 -1.08 -0.59
C ILE A 26 -1.78 -0.55 -1.90
N GLU A 27 -2.65 -0.47 -2.91
CA GLU A 27 -2.29 0.07 -4.23
C GLU A 27 -2.69 1.54 -4.33
N ILE A 28 -1.76 2.38 -4.77
CA ILE A 28 -1.97 3.82 -4.93
C ILE A 28 -1.75 4.15 -6.40
N ARG A 29 -2.75 4.75 -7.04
CA ARG A 29 -2.60 5.24 -8.41
C ARG A 29 -1.51 6.30 -8.47
N ARG A 30 -0.59 6.17 -9.44
CA ARG A 30 0.61 6.99 -9.54
C ARG A 30 0.29 8.45 -9.84
N ASP A 31 -0.70 8.70 -10.69
CA ASP A 31 -1.19 10.05 -11.01
C ASP A 31 -1.64 10.88 -9.80
N LEU A 32 -1.99 10.25 -8.67
CA LEU A 32 -2.34 10.96 -7.44
C LEU A 32 -1.15 11.65 -6.78
N TYR A 33 0.07 11.12 -6.92
CA TYR A 33 1.24 11.61 -6.19
C TYR A 33 2.46 11.93 -7.08
N MET A 34 2.44 11.55 -8.35
CA MET A 34 3.55 11.82 -9.28
C MET A 34 3.07 12.02 -10.71
N ASN A 35 3.87 12.74 -11.49
CA ASN A 35 3.75 12.71 -12.93
C ASN A 35 4.31 11.37 -13.44
N GLU A 36 3.46 10.57 -14.08
CA GLU A 36 3.84 9.22 -14.52
C GLU A 36 4.89 9.19 -15.63
N LYS A 37 4.99 10.26 -16.43
CA LYS A 37 5.97 10.35 -17.53
C LYS A 37 7.36 10.73 -17.01
N THR A 38 7.44 11.63 -16.04
CA THR A 38 8.72 12.19 -15.56
C THR A 38 9.18 11.59 -14.24
N GLY A 39 8.30 10.91 -13.49
CA GLY A 39 8.61 10.41 -12.14
C GLY A 39 8.63 11.50 -11.06
N THR A 40 8.40 12.77 -11.41
CA THR A 40 8.47 13.88 -10.46
C THR A 40 7.23 13.91 -9.57
N LYS A 41 7.40 14.24 -8.30
CA LYS A 41 6.30 14.41 -7.35
C LYS A 41 5.27 15.42 -7.87
N SER A 42 3.99 15.09 -7.72
CA SER A 42 2.91 16.05 -7.97
C SER A 42 2.73 16.98 -6.77
N TYR A 43 1.96 18.04 -6.94
CA TYR A 43 1.60 18.95 -5.86
C TYR A 43 0.88 18.24 -4.68
N ASN A 44 0.20 17.13 -4.96
CA ASN A 44 -0.54 16.33 -3.98
C ASN A 44 0.33 15.30 -3.23
N PHE A 45 1.60 15.14 -3.58
CA PHE A 45 2.46 14.09 -3.02
C PHE A 45 2.44 14.06 -1.49
N ASN A 46 2.60 15.22 -0.84
CA ASN A 46 2.69 15.31 0.62
C ASN A 46 1.37 14.91 1.30
N GLU A 47 0.23 15.25 0.71
CA GLU A 47 -1.09 14.89 1.27
C GLU A 47 -1.39 13.39 1.12
N ILE A 48 -1.03 12.80 -0.03
CA ILE A 48 -1.11 11.35 -0.22
C ILE A 48 -0.17 10.64 0.77
N GLN A 49 1.07 11.12 0.93
CA GLN A 49 2.02 10.55 1.90
C GLN A 49 1.48 10.57 3.33
N LYS A 50 0.93 11.71 3.78
CA LYS A 50 0.34 11.84 5.13
C LYS A 50 -0.82 10.88 5.33
N THR A 51 -1.74 10.81 4.36
CA THR A 51 -2.91 9.94 4.41
C THR A 51 -2.51 8.47 4.53
N ILE A 52 -1.59 8.01 3.68
CA ILE A 52 -1.11 6.63 3.69
C ILE A 52 -0.37 6.31 4.99
N SER A 53 0.45 7.25 5.47
CA SER A 53 1.15 7.09 6.75
C SER A 53 0.17 6.92 7.93
N LYS A 54 -0.95 7.65 7.92
CA LYS A 54 -2.01 7.51 8.93
C LYS A 54 -2.69 6.13 8.83
N ILE A 55 -2.99 5.66 7.62
CA ILE A 55 -3.58 4.33 7.41
C ILE A 55 -2.66 3.22 7.91
N ILE A 56 -1.36 3.28 7.58
CA ILE A 56 -0.37 2.29 8.05
C ILE A 56 -0.32 2.26 9.58
N LYS A 57 -0.33 3.42 10.24
CA LYS A 57 -0.36 3.49 11.71
C LYS A 57 -1.61 2.85 12.31
N ILE A 58 -2.76 3.00 11.67
CA ILE A 58 -4.01 2.38 12.12
C ILE A 58 -3.94 0.85 11.98
N LEU A 59 -3.35 0.35 10.89
CA LEU A 59 -3.23 -1.09 10.63
C LEU A 59 -2.15 -1.79 11.46
N ALA A 60 -1.18 -1.04 11.99
CA ALA A 60 -0.10 -1.56 12.83
C ALA A 60 -0.50 -1.70 14.32
N ASN A 61 -1.68 -1.20 14.70
CA ASN A 61 -2.25 -1.32 16.04
C ASN A 61 -3.27 -2.46 16.09
#